data_AF-A0A352DZW9-F1
#
_entry.id   AF-A0A352DZW9-F1
#
_cell.length_a   1.000
_cell.length_b   1.000
_cell.length_c   1.000
_cell.angle_alpha   90.00
_cell.angle_beta   90.00
_cell.angle_gamma   90.00
#
_symmetry.space_group_name_H-M   'P 1'
#
loop_
_entity.id
_entity.type
_entity.pdbx_description
1 polymer ?
#
loop_
_entity_poly.entity_id
_entity_poly.type
_entity_poly.pdbx_seq_one_letter_code
_entity_poly.pdbx_strand_id
1 'polypeptide(L)'
;MVAAGIDFVRAGDIFQVNLAQQFVVDASVDPHTLAAAAHALNPAPFAGALDMGTGWIVSMSPERFLQVRGRSVRMHPIKGTRRRIASPEADLYAGEDLEASEKDRAENVMIVDLVRNDLARVCTPPSVRVDALCRLERYRYVQHLVSVVSGTLRPGLDALAAFEAAIPAGSVTGAPKRRACEIISSLEGVARGAYCGSLGYIGFDGTADFNLLIRTFVVEPGRVTFAAGGGITAASDPAAEHAESLHKAEGLLRVLAAVRAGDPEAPR
;
A
#
# COMPACT_ATOMS: atom_id res chain seq x y z
N MET A 1 -14.20 -14.90 -0.27
CA MET A 1 -12.98 -14.35 -0.91
C MET A 1 -11.71 -15.02 -0.40
N VAL A 2 -11.35 -14.90 0.88
CA VAL A 2 -10.07 -15.46 1.41
C VAL A 2 -9.92 -16.96 1.14
N ALA A 3 -10.93 -17.78 1.48
CA ALA A 3 -10.88 -19.23 1.23
C ALA A 3 -10.59 -19.57 -0.24
N ALA A 4 -11.26 -18.90 -1.19
CA ALA A 4 -11.00 -19.08 -2.61
C ALA A 4 -9.57 -18.64 -3.00
N GLY A 5 -9.04 -17.56 -2.40
CA GLY A 5 -7.64 -17.16 -2.58
C GLY A 5 -6.65 -18.24 -2.13
N ILE A 6 -6.92 -18.90 -1.00
CA ILE A 6 -6.14 -20.05 -0.51
C ILE A 6 -6.21 -21.22 -1.49
N ASP A 7 -7.39 -21.50 -2.05
CA ASP A 7 -7.58 -22.59 -3.02
C ASP A 7 -6.75 -22.37 -4.29
N PHE A 8 -6.69 -21.14 -4.81
CA PHE A 8 -5.79 -20.78 -5.92
C PHE A 8 -4.31 -20.98 -5.57
N VAL A 9 -3.90 -20.65 -4.34
CA VAL A 9 -2.52 -20.89 -3.90
C VAL A 9 -2.22 -22.38 -3.83
N ARG A 10 -3.13 -23.19 -3.28
CA ARG A 10 -2.98 -24.64 -3.16
C ARG A 10 -3.00 -25.35 -4.52
N ALA A 11 -3.75 -24.82 -5.48
CA ALA A 11 -3.78 -25.31 -6.86
C ALA A 11 -2.49 -24.97 -7.64
N GLY A 12 -1.63 -24.09 -7.10
CA GLY A 12 -0.38 -23.67 -7.73
C GLY A 12 -0.56 -22.56 -8.78
N ASP A 13 -1.71 -21.89 -8.82
CA ASP A 13 -1.94 -20.74 -9.72
C ASP A 13 -1.08 -19.53 -9.32
N ILE A 14 -0.88 -19.34 -8.02
CA ILE A 14 -0.22 -18.18 -7.40
C ILE A 14 0.49 -18.62 -6.12
N PHE A 15 1.51 -17.88 -5.71
CA PHE A 15 2.10 -17.96 -4.36
C PHE A 15 1.33 -17.11 -3.34
N GLN A 16 0.80 -15.97 -3.79
CA GLN A 16 0.04 -15.03 -2.97
C GLN A 16 -0.89 -14.18 -3.84
N VAL A 17 -2.05 -13.81 -3.29
CA VAL A 17 -2.93 -12.75 -3.82
C VAL A 17 -3.33 -11.80 -2.70
N ASN A 18 -3.31 -10.50 -2.97
CA ASN A 18 -3.78 -9.49 -2.03
C ASN A 18 -5.25 -9.19 -2.33
N LEU A 19 -6.13 -9.53 -1.40
CA LEU A 19 -7.57 -9.30 -1.52
C LEU A 19 -7.98 -8.19 -0.56
N ALA A 20 -8.89 -7.34 -1.03
CA ALA A 20 -9.43 -6.22 -0.27
C ALA A 20 -10.95 -6.19 -0.32
N GLN A 21 -11.54 -5.58 0.70
CA GLN A 21 -12.94 -5.21 0.72
C GLN A 21 -13.08 -3.69 0.67
N GLN A 22 -14.11 -3.23 -0.04
CA GLN A 22 -14.45 -1.81 -0.13
C GLN A 22 -15.47 -1.46 0.96
N PHE A 23 -15.23 -0.32 1.60
CA PHE A 23 -16.15 0.34 2.51
C PHE A 23 -16.71 1.57 1.82
N VAL A 24 -18.02 1.73 1.92
CA VAL A 24 -18.76 2.86 1.36
C VAL A 24 -19.55 3.50 2.49
N VAL A 25 -19.41 4.81 2.63
CA VAL A 25 -20.15 5.60 3.61
C VAL A 25 -20.87 6.72 2.86
N ASP A 26 -22.19 6.73 2.94
CA ASP A 26 -23.00 7.84 2.43
C ASP A 26 -22.84 9.02 3.38
N ALA A 27 -22.05 10.01 2.97
CA ALA A 27 -21.73 11.18 3.74
C ALA A 27 -21.26 12.31 2.82
N SER A 28 -21.72 13.53 3.09
CA SER A 28 -21.13 14.73 2.53
C SER A 28 -20.03 15.19 3.49
N VAL A 29 -18.78 15.18 3.03
CA VAL A 29 -17.63 15.59 3.84
C VAL A 29 -16.81 16.58 3.04
N ASP A 30 -16.47 17.72 3.66
CA ASP A 30 -15.51 18.66 3.07
C ASP A 30 -14.13 17.99 2.94
N PRO A 31 -13.59 17.83 1.72
CA PRO A 31 -12.31 17.15 1.51
C PRO A 31 -11.14 17.83 2.20
N HIS A 32 -11.18 19.16 2.37
CA HIS A 32 -10.12 19.89 3.07
C HIS A 32 -10.09 19.55 4.56
N THR A 33 -11.26 19.54 5.21
CA THR A 33 -11.43 19.11 6.59
C THR A 33 -11.00 17.66 6.78
N LEU A 34 -11.36 16.77 5.84
CA LEU A 34 -10.93 15.37 5.87
C LEU A 34 -9.40 15.24 5.75
N ALA A 35 -8.77 15.98 4.83
CA ALA A 35 -7.33 15.97 4.65
C ALA A 35 -6.58 16.49 5.89
N ALA A 36 -7.09 17.55 6.52
CA ALA A 36 -6.53 18.09 7.76
C ALA A 36 -6.63 17.07 8.91
N ALA A 37 -7.79 16.44 9.10
CA ALA A 37 -8.00 15.41 10.11
C ALA A 37 -7.13 14.17 9.86
N ALA A 38 -7.03 13.73 8.60
CA ALA A 38 -6.16 12.63 8.18
C ALA A 38 -4.69 12.90 8.53
N HIS A 39 -4.20 14.11 8.24
CA HIS A 39 -2.82 14.51 8.56
C HIS A 39 -2.57 14.55 10.07
N ALA A 40 -3.52 15.05 10.86
CA ALA A 40 -3.36 15.17 12.31
C ALA A 40 -3.37 13.80 13.02
N LEU A 41 -4.29 12.92 12.63
CA LEU A 41 -4.51 11.64 13.31
C LEU A 41 -3.60 10.52 12.80
N ASN A 42 -3.33 10.48 11.48
CA ASN A 42 -2.56 9.44 10.83
C ASN A 42 -1.46 10.03 9.92
N PRO A 43 -0.49 10.79 10.46
CA PRO A 43 0.60 11.32 9.66
C PRO A 43 1.41 10.20 9.03
N ALA A 44 1.65 10.32 7.72
CA ALA A 44 2.41 9.36 6.95
C ALA A 44 3.37 10.10 6.00
N PRO A 45 4.58 9.55 5.75
CA PRO A 45 5.62 10.21 4.95
C PRO A 45 5.22 10.45 3.49
N PHE A 46 4.26 9.70 2.97
CA PHE A 46 3.78 9.79 1.58
C PHE A 46 2.29 10.12 1.51
N ALA A 47 1.78 10.82 2.53
CA ALA A 47 0.43 11.35 2.54
C ALA A 47 0.25 12.45 1.46
N GLY A 48 -0.98 12.63 1.00
CA GLY A 48 -1.30 13.66 0.01
C GLY A 48 -2.80 13.76 -0.23
N ALA A 49 -3.23 14.92 -0.74
CA ALA A 49 -4.60 15.15 -1.18
C ALA A 49 -4.60 15.71 -2.60
N LEU A 50 -5.54 15.26 -3.44
CA LEU A 50 -5.66 15.69 -4.83
C LEU A 50 -7.13 15.87 -5.20
N ASP A 51 -7.46 17.04 -5.71
CA ASP A 51 -8.73 17.30 -6.41
C ASP A 51 -8.64 16.74 -7.83
N MET A 52 -9.52 15.80 -8.16
CA MET A 52 -9.63 15.20 -9.51
C MET A 52 -10.69 15.90 -10.36
N GLY A 53 -11.37 16.93 -9.85
CA GLY A 53 -12.50 17.61 -10.47
C GLY A 53 -13.83 16.87 -10.31
N THR A 54 -13.82 15.52 -10.32
CA THR A 54 -15.01 14.68 -10.06
C THR A 54 -15.12 14.21 -8.60
N GLY A 55 -14.09 14.47 -7.80
CA GLY A 55 -13.96 14.00 -6.43
C GLY A 55 -12.52 14.21 -5.94
N TRP A 56 -12.23 13.76 -4.73
CA TRP A 56 -10.94 13.95 -4.08
C TRP A 56 -10.30 12.63 -3.68
N ILE A 57 -8.99 12.55 -3.83
CA ILE A 57 -8.16 11.52 -3.18
C ILE A 57 -7.60 12.14 -1.89
N VAL A 58 -7.74 11.46 -0.76
CA VAL A 58 -7.11 11.84 0.52
C VAL A 58 -6.36 10.63 1.06
N SER A 59 -5.03 10.64 0.95
CA SER A 59 -4.15 9.51 1.24
C SER A 59 -3.31 9.72 2.49
N MET A 60 -3.21 8.68 3.32
CA MET A 60 -2.30 8.55 4.47
C MET A 60 -1.30 7.41 4.22
N SER A 61 -0.77 7.32 3.00
CA SER A 61 0.10 6.22 2.61
C SER A 61 1.46 6.27 3.34
N PRO A 62 1.87 5.15 3.97
CA PRO A 62 3.22 5.00 4.51
C PRO A 62 4.23 4.48 3.48
N GLU A 63 3.78 4.05 2.29
CA GLU A 63 4.60 3.31 1.34
C GLU A 63 4.93 4.15 0.10
N ARG A 64 6.23 4.28 -0.18
CA ARG A 64 6.71 4.79 -1.46
C ARG A 64 6.64 3.67 -2.49
N PHE A 65 5.88 3.90 -3.54
CA PHE A 65 5.81 3.00 -4.67
C PHE A 65 7.09 3.08 -5.52
N LEU A 66 7.44 4.27 -6.00
CA LEU A 66 8.55 4.46 -6.93
C LEU A 66 9.14 5.87 -6.82
N GLN A 67 10.46 5.97 -6.81
CA GLN A 67 11.19 7.23 -6.90
C GLN A 67 12.21 7.16 -8.04
N VAL A 68 12.33 8.26 -8.79
CA VAL A 68 13.34 8.46 -9.83
C VAL A 68 14.14 9.72 -9.52
N ARG A 69 15.46 9.62 -9.52
CA ARG A 69 16.39 10.76 -9.41
C ARG A 69 17.50 10.61 -10.44
N GLY A 70 17.53 11.50 -11.43
CA GLY A 70 18.35 11.28 -12.62
C GLY A 70 17.98 9.95 -13.29
N ARG A 71 18.92 9.00 -13.34
CA ARG A 71 18.66 7.63 -13.84
C ARG A 71 18.48 6.58 -12.74
N SER A 72 18.58 6.96 -11.47
CA SER A 72 18.41 6.05 -10.34
C SER A 72 16.93 5.86 -10.05
N VAL A 73 16.47 4.60 -10.03
CA VAL A 73 15.10 4.23 -9.64
C VAL A 73 15.15 3.42 -8.36
N ARG A 74 14.22 3.69 -7.45
CA ARG A 74 14.07 2.97 -6.18
C ARG A 74 12.61 2.68 -5.86
N MET A 75 12.36 1.51 -5.31
CA MET A 75 11.07 1.09 -4.79
C MET A 75 11.24 0.56 -3.37
N HIS A 76 10.27 0.85 -2.49
CA HIS A 76 10.36 0.59 -1.06
C HIS A 76 9.19 -0.28 -0.58
N PRO A 77 9.08 -1.55 -1.02
CA PRO A 77 7.99 -2.41 -0.59
C PRO A 77 8.02 -2.61 0.93
N ILE A 78 6.82 -2.59 1.53
CA ILE A 78 6.61 -2.79 2.96
C ILE A 78 5.82 -4.08 3.20
N LYS A 79 6.30 -4.93 4.11
CA LYS A 79 5.58 -6.10 4.63
C LYS A 79 5.80 -6.22 6.13
N GLY A 80 4.77 -6.67 6.85
CA GLY A 80 4.79 -6.69 8.30
C GLY A 80 4.67 -5.30 8.93
N THR A 81 3.80 -5.19 9.92
CA THR A 81 3.56 -3.94 10.65
C THR A 81 3.23 -4.26 12.09
N ARG A 82 3.83 -3.51 13.01
CA ARG A 82 3.41 -3.46 14.42
C ARG A 82 3.13 -2.02 14.81
N ARG A 83 2.17 -1.81 15.72
CA ARG A 83 1.95 -0.49 16.34
C ARG A 83 3.13 -0.21 17.30
N ARG A 84 3.53 1.06 17.41
CA ARG A 84 4.47 1.48 18.45
C ARG A 84 3.79 1.37 19.81
N ILE A 85 4.52 0.89 20.81
CA ILE A 85 4.04 0.72 22.17
C ILE A 85 4.65 1.80 23.06
N ALA A 86 3.87 2.33 24.01
CA ALA A 86 4.34 3.40 24.89
C ALA A 86 5.46 2.94 25.85
N SER A 87 5.45 1.68 26.28
CA SER A 87 6.56 1.08 27.03
C SER A 87 7.73 0.80 26.08
N PRO A 88 8.93 1.36 26.34
CA PRO A 88 10.11 1.15 25.51
C PRO A 88 10.49 -0.34 25.39
N GLU A 89 10.41 -1.08 26.47
CA GLU A 89 10.77 -2.51 26.51
C GLU A 89 9.80 -3.34 25.66
N ALA A 90 8.49 -3.08 25.80
CA ALA A 90 7.48 -3.74 24.98
C ALA A 90 7.58 -3.35 23.50
N ASP A 91 7.93 -2.10 23.19
CA ASP A 91 8.12 -1.60 21.83
C ASP A 91 9.34 -2.23 21.13
N LEU A 92 10.43 -2.42 21.89
CA LEU A 92 11.60 -3.17 21.44
C LEU A 92 11.24 -4.62 21.15
N TYR A 93 10.57 -5.30 22.08
CA TYR A 93 10.12 -6.69 21.89
C TYR A 93 9.18 -6.83 20.69
N ALA A 94 8.24 -5.91 20.48
CA ALA A 94 7.37 -5.91 19.31
C ALA A 94 8.14 -5.70 17.99
N GLY A 95 9.26 -4.99 18.04
CA GLY A 95 10.17 -4.84 16.90
C GLY A 95 10.95 -6.12 16.61
N GLU A 96 11.51 -6.73 17.65
CA GLU A 96 12.23 -8.01 17.55
C GLU A 96 11.32 -9.15 17.08
N ASP A 97 10.08 -9.22 17.58
CA ASP A 97 9.04 -10.14 17.09
C ASP A 97 8.78 -9.95 15.60
N LEU A 98 8.64 -8.69 15.15
CA LEU A 98 8.43 -8.38 13.75
C LEU A 98 9.63 -8.78 12.89
N GLU A 99 10.86 -8.53 13.35
CA GLU A 99 12.08 -8.92 12.64
C GLU A 99 12.27 -10.44 12.55
N ALA A 100 11.80 -11.17 13.56
CA ALA A 100 11.83 -12.63 13.64
C ALA A 100 10.67 -13.32 12.92
N SER A 101 9.61 -12.59 12.54
CA SER A 101 8.42 -13.14 11.88
C SER A 101 8.75 -13.79 10.53
N GLU A 102 8.77 -15.13 10.50
CA GLU A 102 9.03 -15.89 9.28
C GLU A 102 7.99 -15.61 8.18
N LYS A 103 6.72 -15.41 8.56
CA LYS A 103 5.63 -15.02 7.64
C LYS A 103 5.96 -13.69 6.96
N ASP A 104 6.20 -12.64 7.76
CA ASP A 104 6.42 -11.28 7.24
C ASP A 104 7.68 -11.22 6.37
N ARG A 105 8.74 -11.94 6.75
CA ARG A 105 9.97 -12.04 5.96
C ARG A 105 9.76 -12.78 4.64
N ALA A 106 9.05 -13.91 4.64
CA ALA A 106 8.77 -14.68 3.45
C ALA A 106 7.94 -13.87 2.43
N GLU A 107 6.91 -13.17 2.89
CA GLU A 107 6.15 -12.24 2.06
C GLU A 107 7.04 -11.14 1.49
N ASN A 108 7.91 -10.55 2.32
CA ASN A 108 8.79 -9.49 1.90
C ASN A 108 9.76 -9.95 0.80
N VAL A 109 10.42 -11.10 0.97
CA VAL A 109 11.34 -11.69 -0.03
C VAL A 109 10.62 -11.89 -1.37
N MET A 110 9.42 -12.45 -1.35
CA MET A 110 8.62 -12.65 -2.55
C MET A 110 8.26 -11.33 -3.25
N ILE A 111 7.90 -10.28 -2.50
CA ILE A 111 7.64 -8.95 -3.07
C ILE A 111 8.92 -8.33 -3.63
N VAL A 112 10.06 -8.48 -2.95
CA VAL A 112 11.35 -8.00 -3.43
C VAL A 112 11.69 -8.63 -4.79
N ASP A 113 11.43 -9.92 -4.97
CA ASP A 113 11.66 -10.58 -6.25
C ASP A 113 10.73 -10.08 -7.36
N LEU A 114 9.46 -9.82 -7.06
CA LEU A 114 8.56 -9.15 -8.01
C LEU A 114 9.08 -7.78 -8.42
N VAL A 115 9.51 -6.97 -7.45
CA VAL A 115 10.03 -5.62 -7.69
C VAL A 115 11.33 -5.68 -8.49
N ARG A 116 12.23 -6.62 -8.20
CA ARG A 116 13.44 -6.85 -9.01
C ARG A 116 13.08 -7.19 -10.45
N ASN A 117 12.08 -8.05 -10.66
CA ASN A 117 11.60 -8.38 -11.99
C ASN A 117 11.01 -7.17 -12.71
N ASP A 118 10.23 -6.33 -12.02
CA ASP A 118 9.69 -5.09 -12.58
C ASP A 118 10.81 -4.14 -13.02
N LEU A 119 11.79 -3.88 -12.16
CA LEU A 119 12.90 -3.00 -12.47
C LEU A 119 13.83 -3.57 -13.55
N ALA A 120 14.02 -4.89 -13.62
CA ALA A 120 14.81 -5.52 -14.68
C ALA A 120 14.28 -5.22 -16.09
N ARG A 121 12.97 -4.96 -16.21
CA ARG A 121 12.35 -4.57 -17.49
C ARG A 121 12.78 -3.20 -17.98
N VAL A 122 13.29 -2.31 -17.13
CA VAL A 122 13.61 -0.90 -17.49
C VAL A 122 15.02 -0.45 -17.08
N CYS A 123 15.65 -1.14 -16.14
CA CYS A 123 17.01 -0.86 -15.69
C CYS A 123 18.04 -1.63 -16.52
N THR A 124 19.31 -1.22 -16.43
CA THR A 124 20.43 -2.03 -16.92
C THR A 124 20.56 -3.26 -16.02
N PRO A 125 20.62 -4.49 -16.56
CA PRO A 125 20.61 -5.71 -15.75
C PRO A 125 21.61 -5.74 -14.57
N PRO A 126 22.89 -5.33 -14.72
CA PRO A 126 23.84 -5.40 -13.59
C PRO A 126 23.57 -4.35 -12.50
N SER A 127 22.68 -3.38 -12.73
CA SER A 127 22.37 -2.34 -11.75
C SER A 127 21.26 -2.72 -10.78
N VAL A 128 20.42 -3.71 -11.12
CA VAL A 128 19.27 -4.07 -10.29
C VAL A 128 19.74 -4.83 -9.05
N ARG A 129 19.54 -4.24 -7.87
CA ARG A 129 20.03 -4.80 -6.61
C ARG A 129 19.08 -4.52 -5.45
N VAL A 130 19.21 -5.34 -4.41
CA VAL A 130 18.50 -5.17 -3.14
C VAL A 130 19.44 -4.42 -2.19
N ASP A 131 19.18 -3.13 -1.97
CA ASP A 131 19.99 -2.28 -1.08
C ASP A 131 19.69 -2.57 0.40
N ALA A 132 18.48 -3.04 0.70
CA ALA A 132 18.07 -3.47 2.03
C ALA A 132 17.00 -4.56 1.92
N LEU A 133 17.07 -5.59 2.77
CA LEU A 133 16.10 -6.67 2.82
C LEU A 133 15.56 -6.80 4.25
N CYS A 134 14.25 -6.70 4.41
CA CYS A 134 13.53 -6.84 5.69
C CYS A 134 14.10 -5.95 6.81
N ARG A 135 14.50 -4.72 6.49
CA ARG A 135 15.06 -3.79 7.49
C ARG A 135 13.93 -3.21 8.32
N LEU A 136 14.02 -3.32 9.64
CA LEU A 136 13.07 -2.68 10.54
C LEU A 136 13.23 -1.15 10.51
N GLU A 137 12.16 -0.45 10.14
CA GLU A 137 12.06 1.01 10.22
C GLU A 137 10.98 1.41 11.22
N ARG A 138 11.35 2.32 12.14
CA ARG A 138 10.48 2.80 13.22
C ARG A 138 9.96 4.19 12.88
N TYR A 139 8.65 4.32 12.78
CA TYR A 139 7.93 5.59 12.62
C TYR A 139 7.27 6.00 13.95
N ARG A 140 6.62 7.16 13.97
CA ARG A 140 5.99 7.70 15.19
C ARG A 140 4.96 6.75 15.81
N TYR A 141 4.14 6.08 14.98
CA TYR A 141 3.01 5.26 15.43
C TYR A 141 3.11 3.79 15.06
N VAL A 142 3.98 3.44 14.13
CA VAL A 142 4.15 2.07 13.61
C VAL A 142 5.62 1.74 13.36
N GLN A 143 5.93 0.46 13.29
CA GLN A 143 7.21 -0.07 12.80
C GLN A 143 6.96 -1.12 11.73
N HIS A 144 7.82 -1.16 10.71
CA HIS A 144 7.64 -1.88 9.46
C HIS A 144 8.91 -2.61 9.02
N LEU A 145 8.80 -3.77 8.36
CA LEU A 145 9.92 -4.30 7.59
C LEU A 145 9.89 -3.68 6.19
N VAL A 146 10.94 -2.92 5.89
CA VAL A 146 11.12 -2.22 4.64
C VAL A 146 12.25 -2.87 3.87
N SER A 147 12.00 -3.17 2.61
CA SER A 147 13.04 -3.54 1.67
C SER A 147 13.23 -2.44 0.64
N VAL A 148 14.43 -2.35 0.08
CA VAL A 148 14.76 -1.34 -0.93
C VAL A 148 15.38 -2.05 -2.12
N VAL A 149 14.73 -1.90 -3.27
CA VAL A 149 15.26 -2.38 -4.54
C VAL A 149 15.56 -1.17 -5.40
N SER A 150 16.76 -1.14 -5.98
CA SER A 150 17.19 -0.06 -6.84
C SER A 150 17.75 -0.57 -8.16
N GLY A 151 17.80 0.34 -9.14
CA GLY A 151 18.44 0.11 -10.43
C GLY A 151 18.72 1.41 -11.15
N THR A 152 19.46 1.31 -12.25
CA THR A 152 19.77 2.42 -13.15
C THR A 152 18.97 2.26 -14.44
N LEU A 153 18.08 3.20 -14.76
CA LEU A 153 17.31 3.21 -16.01
C LEU A 153 18.23 3.06 -17.21
N ARG A 154 17.80 2.29 -18.21
CA ARG A 154 18.49 2.22 -19.50
C ARG A 154 18.48 3.60 -20.19
N PRO A 155 19.49 3.89 -21.04
CA PRO A 155 19.49 5.13 -21.81
C PRO A 155 18.19 5.31 -22.60
N GLY A 156 17.63 6.52 -22.62
CA GLY A 156 16.38 6.84 -23.32
C GLY A 156 15.10 6.47 -22.59
N LEU A 157 15.16 5.88 -21.40
CA LEU A 157 13.99 5.66 -20.53
C LEU A 157 13.93 6.71 -19.43
N ASP A 158 12.71 7.02 -19.00
CA ASP A 158 12.40 8.06 -18.03
C ASP A 158 11.56 7.52 -16.86
N ALA A 159 11.07 8.43 -16.02
CA ALA A 159 10.25 8.09 -14.86
C ALA A 159 8.91 7.46 -15.23
N LEU A 160 8.32 7.84 -16.37
CA LEU A 160 7.05 7.29 -16.81
C LEU A 160 7.23 5.83 -17.26
N ALA A 161 8.27 5.55 -18.04
CA ALA A 161 8.63 4.18 -18.41
C ALA A 161 8.88 3.30 -17.17
N ALA A 162 9.54 3.86 -16.13
CA ALA A 162 9.75 3.17 -14.87
C ALA A 162 8.43 2.85 -14.14
N PHE A 163 7.54 3.84 -14.07
CA PHE A 163 6.22 3.71 -13.46
C PHE A 163 5.37 2.66 -14.17
N GLU A 164 5.26 2.73 -15.51
CA GLU A 164 4.51 1.78 -16.34
C GLU A 164 5.02 0.35 -16.22
N ALA A 165 6.33 0.16 -16.06
CA ALA A 165 6.91 -1.15 -15.87
C ALA A 165 6.61 -1.76 -14.48
N ALA A 166 6.41 -0.91 -13.48
CA ALA A 166 6.20 -1.32 -12.10
C ALA A 166 4.72 -1.52 -11.73
N ILE A 167 3.80 -0.78 -12.35
CA ILE A 167 2.37 -0.89 -12.04
C ILE A 167 1.75 -2.20 -12.56
N PRO A 168 0.72 -2.73 -11.89
CA PRO A 168 0.36 -2.44 -10.49
C PRO A 168 1.41 -2.97 -9.50
N ALA A 169 1.53 -2.36 -8.32
CA ALA A 169 2.57 -2.71 -7.36
C ALA A 169 2.44 -4.15 -6.85
N GLY A 170 3.56 -4.86 -6.73
CA GLY A 170 3.60 -6.26 -6.28
C GLY A 170 3.04 -6.47 -4.86
N SER A 171 3.29 -5.53 -3.94
CA SER A 171 2.86 -5.59 -2.54
C SER A 171 1.33 -5.66 -2.36
N VAL A 172 0.59 -5.11 -3.33
CA VAL A 172 -0.88 -5.00 -3.34
C VAL A 172 -1.58 -5.83 -4.40
N THR A 173 -0.83 -6.67 -5.13
CA THR A 173 -1.38 -7.59 -6.13
C THR A 173 -1.13 -9.02 -5.73
N GLY A 174 0.07 -9.55 -5.96
CA GLY A 174 0.39 -10.94 -5.71
C GLY A 174 1.45 -11.47 -6.67
N ALA A 175 1.81 -12.74 -6.49
CA ALA A 175 2.84 -13.40 -7.28
C ALA A 175 2.29 -14.71 -7.85
N PRO A 176 2.38 -14.98 -9.16
CA PRO A 176 2.76 -14.07 -10.24
C PRO A 176 1.74 -12.93 -10.45
N LYS A 177 2.24 -11.71 -10.75
CA LYS A 177 1.44 -10.47 -10.80
C LYS A 177 0.21 -10.55 -11.71
N ARG A 178 0.37 -11.00 -12.96
CA ARG A 178 -0.75 -11.08 -13.92
C ARG A 178 -1.88 -11.99 -13.43
N ARG A 179 -1.53 -13.20 -12.99
CA ARG A 179 -2.50 -14.18 -12.50
C ARG A 179 -3.20 -13.70 -11.23
N ALA A 180 -2.45 -13.07 -10.31
CA ALA A 180 -3.03 -12.46 -9.13
C ALA A 180 -4.05 -11.34 -9.47
N CYS A 181 -3.77 -10.50 -10.48
CA CYS A 181 -4.71 -9.47 -10.94
C CYS A 181 -6.00 -10.06 -11.53
N GLU A 182 -5.92 -11.15 -12.30
CA GLU A 182 -7.11 -11.86 -12.81
C GLU A 182 -7.98 -12.38 -11.66
N ILE A 183 -7.34 -13.01 -10.67
CA ILE A 183 -8.03 -13.53 -9.48
C ILE A 183 -8.68 -12.38 -8.69
N ILE A 184 -7.96 -11.28 -8.44
CA ILE A 184 -8.49 -10.08 -7.78
C ILE A 184 -9.75 -9.59 -8.51
N SER A 185 -9.67 -9.41 -9.83
CA SER A 185 -10.80 -8.94 -10.63
C SER A 185 -12.00 -9.87 -10.54
N SER A 186 -11.77 -11.19 -10.46
CA SER A 186 -12.85 -12.18 -10.34
C SER A 186 -13.48 -12.25 -8.95
N LEU A 187 -12.67 -12.09 -7.89
CA LEU A 187 -13.11 -12.32 -6.51
C LEU A 187 -13.66 -11.06 -5.84
N GLU A 188 -13.11 -9.87 -6.13
CA GLU A 188 -13.56 -8.62 -5.50
C GLU A 188 -14.85 -8.08 -6.15
N GLY A 189 -15.08 -8.38 -7.43
CA GLY A 189 -16.30 -8.00 -8.15
C GLY A 189 -16.49 -6.50 -8.37
N VAL A 190 -15.55 -5.66 -7.93
CA VAL A 190 -15.53 -4.21 -8.10
C VAL A 190 -14.15 -3.73 -8.53
N ALA A 191 -14.10 -2.67 -9.32
CA ALA A 191 -12.83 -2.01 -9.64
C ALA A 191 -12.30 -1.28 -8.40
N ARG A 192 -10.99 -1.39 -8.13
CA ARG A 192 -10.35 -0.72 -6.98
C ARG A 192 -10.29 0.81 -7.12
N GLY A 193 -10.48 1.35 -8.32
CA GLY A 193 -10.36 2.78 -8.57
C GLY A 193 -8.98 3.30 -8.16
N ALA A 194 -8.93 4.34 -7.34
CA ALA A 194 -7.67 4.90 -6.84
C ALA A 194 -6.94 3.96 -5.85
N TYR A 195 -7.65 3.06 -5.16
CA TYR A 195 -7.02 2.15 -4.19
C TYR A 195 -6.03 1.21 -4.89
N CYS A 196 -4.85 1.04 -4.29
CA CYS A 196 -3.70 0.34 -4.88
C CYS A 196 -3.13 0.97 -6.17
N GLY A 197 -3.60 2.16 -6.54
CA GLY A 197 -2.99 3.03 -7.54
C GLY A 197 -1.85 3.86 -6.94
N SER A 198 -1.62 5.05 -7.48
CA SER A 198 -0.53 5.92 -7.06
C SER A 198 -0.88 7.40 -7.19
N LEU A 199 -0.37 8.20 -6.26
CA LEU A 199 -0.32 9.66 -6.32
C LEU A 199 1.14 10.09 -6.20
N GLY A 200 1.55 11.05 -7.03
CA GLY A 200 2.92 11.52 -7.06
C GLY A 200 3.12 12.69 -8.02
N TYR A 201 4.38 12.96 -8.34
CA TYR A 201 4.76 14.03 -9.26
C TYR A 201 5.92 13.59 -10.16
N ILE A 202 6.04 14.29 -11.30
CA ILE A 202 7.23 14.29 -12.15
C ILE A 202 7.64 15.75 -12.32
N GLY A 203 8.85 16.08 -11.89
CA GLY A 203 9.45 17.40 -12.05
C GLY A 203 9.97 17.61 -13.47
N PHE A 204 10.17 18.87 -13.86
CA PHE A 204 10.74 19.23 -15.17
C PHE A 204 12.16 18.73 -15.39
N ASP A 205 12.88 18.38 -14.31
CA ASP A 205 14.20 17.76 -14.32
C ASP A 205 14.15 16.22 -14.47
N GLY A 206 12.94 15.64 -14.58
CA GLY A 206 12.70 14.20 -14.63
C GLY A 206 12.73 13.52 -13.26
N THR A 207 12.93 14.25 -12.16
CA THR A 207 12.81 13.69 -10.81
C THR A 207 11.35 13.34 -10.53
N ALA A 208 11.10 12.14 -10.02
CA ALA A 208 9.74 11.69 -9.71
C ALA A 208 9.67 10.99 -8.35
N ASP A 209 8.52 11.11 -7.68
CA ASP A 209 8.22 10.38 -6.45
C ASP A 209 6.73 10.05 -6.43
N PHE A 210 6.43 8.78 -6.21
CA PHE A 210 5.11 8.19 -6.31
C PHE A 210 4.84 7.33 -5.07
N ASN A 211 3.70 7.55 -4.43
CA ASN A 211 3.25 6.73 -3.31
C ASN A 211 2.45 5.51 -3.79
N LEU A 212 2.18 4.57 -2.89
CA LEU A 212 1.18 3.53 -3.12
C LEU A 212 -0.12 3.93 -2.43
N LEU A 213 -1.24 4.03 -3.15
CA LEU A 213 -2.51 4.49 -2.57
C LEU A 213 -3.17 3.40 -1.71
N ILE A 214 -2.67 3.28 -0.48
CA ILE A 214 -3.23 2.52 0.63
C ILE A 214 -3.52 3.48 1.78
N ARG A 215 -4.49 3.13 2.63
CA ARG A 215 -5.03 4.06 3.65
C ARG A 215 -5.46 5.37 2.99
N THR A 216 -6.37 5.25 2.03
CA THR A 216 -6.78 6.35 1.16
C THR A 216 -8.30 6.42 1.09
N PHE A 217 -8.85 7.62 1.24
CA PHE A 217 -10.23 7.93 0.91
C PHE A 217 -10.34 8.41 -0.54
N VAL A 218 -11.43 8.01 -1.18
CA VAL A 218 -11.97 8.68 -2.37
C VAL A 218 -13.28 9.34 -1.96
N VAL A 219 -13.33 10.66 -2.08
CA VAL A 219 -14.50 11.48 -1.69
C VAL A 219 -15.19 11.95 -2.96
N GLU A 220 -16.43 11.54 -3.14
CA GLU A 220 -17.32 11.93 -4.23
C GLU A 220 -18.54 12.66 -3.61
N PRO A 221 -19.34 13.38 -4.41
CA PRO A 221 -20.56 14.02 -3.90
C PRO A 221 -21.47 13.02 -3.16
N GLY A 222 -21.67 13.23 -1.86
CA GLY A 222 -22.52 12.41 -1.00
C GLY A 222 -21.94 11.04 -0.63
N ARG A 223 -20.69 10.73 -0.99
CA ARG A 223 -20.11 9.40 -0.78
C ARG A 223 -18.61 9.47 -0.45
N VAL A 224 -18.20 8.72 0.57
CA VAL A 224 -16.79 8.45 0.86
C VAL A 224 -16.54 6.95 0.71
N THR A 225 -15.54 6.58 -0.09
CA THR A 225 -15.09 5.20 -0.23
C THR A 225 -13.66 5.02 0.21
N PHE A 226 -13.34 3.85 0.75
CA PHE A 226 -11.99 3.41 1.07
C PHE A 226 -11.94 1.89 1.08
N ALA A 227 -10.75 1.31 1.04
CA ALA A 227 -10.59 -0.14 1.06
C ALA A 227 -9.45 -0.57 1.97
N ALA A 228 -9.58 -1.79 2.48
CA ALA A 228 -8.55 -2.45 3.27
C ALA A 228 -8.50 -3.93 2.95
N GLY A 229 -7.29 -4.50 3.00
CA GLY A 229 -7.02 -5.86 2.54
C GLY A 229 -5.70 -6.42 3.07
N GLY A 230 -5.38 -7.62 2.62
CA GLY A 230 -4.24 -8.41 3.09
C GLY A 230 -3.77 -9.43 2.06
N GLY A 231 -2.51 -9.84 2.20
CA GLY A 231 -1.91 -10.89 1.39
C GLY A 231 -2.38 -12.25 1.85
N ILE A 232 -2.99 -13.01 0.94
CA ILE A 232 -3.47 -14.37 1.18
C ILE A 232 -2.41 -15.34 0.69
N THR A 233 -1.99 -16.24 1.58
CA THR A 233 -1.02 -17.32 1.32
C THR A 233 -1.64 -18.67 1.66
N ALA A 234 -0.92 -19.77 1.41
CA ALA A 234 -1.38 -21.12 1.76
C ALA A 234 -1.63 -21.31 3.27
N ALA A 235 -0.96 -20.52 4.12
CA ALA A 235 -1.03 -20.57 5.57
C ALA A 235 -1.99 -19.53 6.17
N SER A 236 -2.66 -18.73 5.34
CA SER A 236 -3.62 -17.74 5.82
C SER A 236 -4.84 -18.41 6.45
N ASP A 237 -5.35 -17.80 7.52
CA ASP A 237 -6.62 -18.16 8.15
C ASP A 237 -7.72 -17.15 7.73
N PRO A 238 -8.85 -17.59 7.15
CA PRO A 238 -9.88 -16.68 6.66
C PRO A 238 -10.43 -15.69 7.69
N ALA A 239 -10.58 -16.10 8.95
CA ALA A 239 -11.11 -15.22 10.00
C ALA A 239 -10.06 -14.20 10.43
N ALA A 240 -8.80 -14.61 10.57
CA ALA A 240 -7.68 -13.73 10.91
C ALA A 240 -7.45 -12.67 9.82
N GLU A 241 -7.45 -13.05 8.54
CA GLU A 241 -7.24 -12.11 7.43
C GLU A 241 -8.40 -11.10 7.31
N HIS A 242 -9.64 -11.55 7.57
CA HIS A 242 -10.79 -10.65 7.64
C HIS A 242 -10.64 -9.66 8.81
N ALA A 243 -10.29 -10.13 10.01
CA ALA A 243 -10.05 -9.27 11.17
C ALA A 243 -8.90 -8.27 10.92
N GLU A 244 -7.82 -8.68 10.26
CA GLU A 244 -6.72 -7.80 9.88
C GLU A 244 -7.18 -6.69 8.93
N SER A 245 -8.03 -7.02 7.95
CA SER A 245 -8.58 -6.01 7.03
C SER A 245 -9.42 -4.96 7.76
N LEU A 246 -10.21 -5.35 8.77
CA LEU A 246 -10.98 -4.43 9.62
C LEU A 246 -10.06 -3.58 10.50
N HIS A 247 -9.00 -4.18 11.07
CA HIS A 247 -8.01 -3.44 11.86
C HIS A 247 -7.26 -2.39 11.04
N LYS A 248 -6.97 -2.68 9.76
CA LYS A 248 -6.40 -1.71 8.82
C LYS A 248 -7.40 -0.60 8.48
N ALA A 249 -8.69 -0.92 8.36
CA ALA A 249 -9.76 0.05 8.14
C ALA A 249 -10.02 0.95 9.36
N GLU A 250 -9.75 0.49 10.58
CA GLU A 250 -10.00 1.23 11.82
C GLU A 250 -9.35 2.63 11.82
N GLY A 251 -8.12 2.75 11.32
CA GLY A 251 -7.42 4.02 11.23
C GLY A 251 -8.15 5.05 10.35
N LEU A 252 -8.76 4.60 9.26
CA LEU A 252 -9.58 5.43 8.37
C LEU A 252 -10.91 5.78 9.05
N LEU A 253 -11.58 4.79 9.64
CA LEU A 253 -12.84 5.00 10.34
C LEU A 253 -12.73 6.05 11.46
N ARG A 254 -11.63 6.06 12.21
CA ARG A 254 -11.38 7.08 13.25
C ARG A 254 -11.28 8.50 12.68
N VAL A 255 -10.62 8.67 11.53
CA VAL A 255 -10.53 9.97 10.84
C VAL A 255 -11.91 10.42 10.39
N LEU A 256 -12.66 9.53 9.74
CA LEU A 256 -14.01 9.85 9.25
C LEU A 256 -14.97 10.20 10.39
N ALA A 257 -14.91 9.46 11.51
CA ALA A 257 -15.71 9.73 12.69
C ALA A 257 -15.38 11.09 13.32
N ALA A 258 -14.09 11.47 13.39
CA ALA A 258 -13.68 12.77 13.93
C ALA A 258 -14.22 13.93 13.10
N VAL A 259 -14.22 13.80 11.77
CA VAL A 259 -14.77 14.83 10.86
C VAL A 259 -16.28 14.95 11.01
N ARG A 260 -16.99 13.81 11.08
CA ARG A 260 -18.45 13.81 11.26
C ARG A 260 -18.90 14.33 12.62
N ALA A 261 -18.12 14.10 13.68
CA ALA A 261 -18.43 14.62 15.02
C ALA A 261 -18.23 16.14 15.15
N GLY A 262 -17.36 16.72 14.31
CA GLY A 262 -17.15 18.16 14.20
C GLY A 262 -18.13 18.86 13.25
N ASP A 263 -18.97 18.11 12.54
CA ASP A 263 -19.96 18.62 11.61
C ASP A 263 -21.31 18.83 12.33
N PRO A 264 -21.77 20.09 12.50
CA PRO A 264 -23.03 20.38 13.18
C PRO A 264 -24.26 19.85 12.42
N GLU A 265 -24.14 19.43 11.16
CA GLU A 265 -25.25 18.90 10.35
C GLU A 265 -25.21 17.38 10.12
N ALA A 266 -24.25 16.63 10.69
CA ALA A 266 -24.22 15.18 10.53
C ALA A 266 -25.38 14.49 11.28
N PRO A 267 -26.18 13.61 10.64
CA PRO A 267 -27.17 12.82 11.34
C PRO A 267 -26.46 11.93 12.38
N ARG A 268 -26.91 12.05 13.64
CA ARG A 268 -26.44 11.27 14.80
C ARG A 268 -26.91 9.82 14.72
#